data_AF-A0A1E1X1N9-F1
#
_entry.id   AF-A0A1E1X1N9-F1
#
_cell.length_a   1.000
_cell.length_b   1.000
_cell.length_c   1.000
_cell.angle_alpha   90.00
_cell.angle_beta   90.00
_cell.angle_gamma   90.00
#
_symmetry.space_group_name_H-M   'P 1'
#
loop_
_entity.id
_entity.type
_entity.pdbx_description
1 polymer ?
#
loop_
_entity_poly.entity_id
_entity_poly.type
_entity_poly.pdbx_seq_one_letter_code
_entity_poly.pdbx_strand_id
1 'polypeptide(L)'
;QVRENLNTSIDQFYNTSERIWTYTSAYGTDDNLSCLVDVTDNTTGSLLYFDRSWFMNEKREEVPLKGFLYKNRTTGRSNIMSLYEPDFTSGSLISGLLGKEFGLEQLLYQSDDNSCGVVKFLKQKFIRYDLRVWNCSLQVGPHENCTNYFAQAVKKHEKYGKLNERKVYEPKCHALLWPTEGCQ
;
A
#
# COMPACT_ATOMS: atom_id res chain seq x y z
N GLN A 1 -2.47 3.25 -25.06
CA GLN A 1 -1.12 2.74 -24.72
C GLN A 1 -0.84 3.14 -23.28
N VAL A 2 -1.04 2.23 -22.32
CA VAL A 2 -0.82 2.53 -20.89
C VAL A 2 0.68 2.59 -20.67
N ARG A 3 1.22 3.75 -20.30
CA ARG A 3 2.66 3.92 -20.01
C ARG A 3 2.97 3.15 -18.72
N GLU A 4 3.47 1.92 -18.82
CA GLU A 4 3.94 1.17 -17.65
C GLU A 4 5.07 1.96 -16.95
N ASN A 5 4.92 2.18 -15.64
CA ASN A 5 5.96 2.56 -14.66
C ASN A 5 6.73 3.88 -14.80
N LEU A 6 6.60 4.66 -15.89
CA LEU A 6 7.44 5.87 -16.08
C LEU A 6 6.96 7.12 -15.33
N ASN A 7 5.72 7.13 -14.83
CA ASN A 7 5.14 8.32 -14.17
C ASN A 7 4.67 8.09 -12.73
N THR A 8 5.03 6.96 -12.13
CA THR A 8 4.65 6.65 -10.74
C THR A 8 5.72 7.11 -9.74
N SER A 9 5.28 7.58 -8.57
CA SER A 9 6.11 8.04 -7.47
C SER A 9 5.40 7.77 -6.14
N ILE A 10 5.93 6.83 -5.35
CA ILE A 10 5.41 6.46 -4.01
C ILE A 10 5.38 7.68 -3.10
N ASP A 11 6.42 8.50 -3.11
CA ASP A 11 6.48 9.76 -2.35
C ASP A 11 5.34 10.71 -2.73
N GLN A 12 4.97 10.81 -4.01
CA GLN A 12 3.81 11.63 -4.41
C GLN A 12 2.48 10.99 -4.00
N PHE A 13 2.36 9.66 -4.13
CA PHE A 13 1.15 8.92 -3.77
C PHE A 13 0.85 8.95 -2.26
N TYR A 14 1.91 8.92 -1.43
CA TYR A 14 1.81 9.01 0.03
C TYR A 14 1.84 10.46 0.55
N ASN A 15 2.04 11.46 -0.31
CA ASN A 15 2.01 12.87 0.07
C ASN A 15 0.56 13.38 0.19
N THR A 16 -0.13 12.87 1.20
CA THR A 16 -1.49 13.24 1.55
C THR A 16 -1.67 13.15 3.07
N SER A 17 -2.54 14.00 3.62
CA SER A 17 -3.03 13.85 4.99
C SER A 17 -4.19 12.86 5.07
N GLU A 18 -4.71 12.40 3.93
CA GLU A 18 -5.77 11.42 3.87
C GLU A 18 -5.28 10.02 4.21
N ARG A 19 -6.21 9.22 4.73
CA ARG A 19 -6.01 7.77 4.87
C ARG A 19 -5.97 7.13 3.50
N ILE A 20 -5.05 6.20 3.31
CA ILE A 20 -4.94 5.42 2.07
C ILE A 20 -5.52 4.04 2.35
N TRP A 21 -6.73 3.81 1.87
CA TRP A 21 -7.45 2.55 2.07
C TRP A 21 -7.14 1.57 0.94
N THR A 22 -6.94 0.32 1.28
CA THR A 22 -6.93 -0.76 0.29
C THR A 22 -8.37 -1.15 -0.03
N TYR A 23 -8.82 -0.78 -1.22
CA TYR A 23 -10.18 -1.02 -1.68
C TYR A 23 -10.40 -2.50 -2.02
N THR A 24 -9.48 -3.08 -2.78
CA THR A 24 -9.51 -4.47 -3.24
C THR A 24 -8.10 -5.04 -3.27
N SER A 25 -7.94 -6.31 -2.92
CA SER A 25 -6.67 -7.02 -3.00
C SER A 25 -6.82 -8.33 -3.75
N ALA A 26 -5.74 -8.77 -4.40
CA ALA A 26 -5.63 -10.10 -4.99
C ALA A 26 -4.43 -10.84 -4.38
N TYR A 27 -4.68 -12.00 -3.76
CA TYR A 27 -3.65 -12.84 -3.14
C TYR A 27 -4.08 -14.33 -3.12
N GLY A 28 -3.12 -15.23 -2.88
CA GLY A 28 -3.31 -16.68 -3.05
C GLY A 28 -3.70 -17.50 -1.82
N THR A 29 -3.83 -16.88 -0.63
CA THR A 29 -4.19 -17.59 0.62
C THR A 29 -5.68 -17.43 0.92
N ASP A 30 -6.24 -18.24 1.82
CA ASP A 30 -7.64 -18.12 2.27
C ASP A 30 -7.83 -17.19 3.46
N ASP A 31 -6.79 -16.44 3.84
CA ASP A 31 -6.83 -15.52 4.95
C ASP A 31 -7.86 -14.40 4.71
N ASN A 32 -8.63 -14.06 5.74
CA ASN A 32 -9.63 -13.00 5.68
C ASN A 32 -8.98 -11.65 6.03
N LEU A 33 -8.44 -10.97 5.01
CA LEU A 33 -7.91 -9.62 5.11
C LEU A 33 -9.03 -8.60 4.91
N SER A 34 -9.20 -7.70 5.87
CA SER A 34 -10.17 -6.59 5.76
C SER A 34 -9.65 -5.31 6.37
N CYS A 35 -10.23 -4.19 5.96
CA CYS A 35 -9.97 -2.85 6.49
C CYS A 35 -8.49 -2.46 6.53
N LEU A 36 -7.71 -2.83 5.52
CA LEU A 36 -6.31 -2.44 5.42
C LEU A 36 -6.20 -0.95 5.07
N VAL A 37 -5.52 -0.19 5.92
CA VAL A 37 -5.35 1.26 5.80
C VAL A 37 -3.94 1.67 6.18
N ASP A 38 -3.41 2.66 5.45
CA ASP A 38 -2.17 3.36 5.77
C ASP A 38 -2.48 4.80 6.18
N VAL A 39 -1.79 5.29 7.21
CA VAL A 39 -1.82 6.67 7.68
C VAL A 39 -0.40 7.23 7.60
N THR A 40 -0.14 8.15 6.68
CA THR A 40 1.17 8.80 6.57
C THR A 40 1.41 9.71 7.77
N ASP A 41 2.58 9.59 8.40
CA ASP A 41 3.08 10.55 9.39
C ASP A 41 3.89 11.63 8.67
N ASN A 42 5.04 11.26 8.10
CA ASN A 42 5.89 12.20 7.38
C ASN A 42 6.79 11.50 6.34
N THR A 43 7.47 12.32 5.54
CA THR A 43 8.53 11.88 4.63
C THR A 43 9.77 12.72 4.86
N THR A 44 10.90 12.08 5.17
CA THR A 44 12.19 12.74 5.38
C THR A 44 13.26 12.12 4.47
N GLY A 45 13.71 12.87 3.46
CA GLY A 45 14.71 12.39 2.51
C GLY A 45 14.20 11.21 1.69
N SER A 46 14.77 10.01 1.90
CA SER A 46 14.33 8.75 1.28
C SER A 46 13.54 7.85 2.23
N LEU A 47 13.12 8.38 3.37
CA LEU A 47 12.37 7.64 4.39
C LEU A 47 10.93 8.16 4.44
N LEU A 48 9.98 7.26 4.26
CA LEU A 48 8.56 7.46 4.45
C LEU A 48 8.15 6.79 5.76
N TYR A 49 7.39 7.48 6.61
CA TYR A 49 6.92 6.96 7.89
C TYR A 49 5.40 6.94 7.87
N PHE A 50 4.81 5.81 8.22
CA PHE A 50 3.36 5.64 8.23
C PHE A 50 2.95 4.49 9.15
N ASP A 51 1.76 4.58 9.72
CA ASP A 51 1.14 3.49 10.45
C ASP A 51 0.24 2.68 9.51
N ARG A 52 0.31 1.36 9.63
CA ARG A 52 -0.53 0.43 8.87
C ARG A 52 -1.40 -0.37 9.83
N SER A 53 -2.71 -0.32 9.63
CA SER A 53 -3.69 -1.10 10.40
C SER A 53 -4.51 -1.98 9.48
N TRP A 54 -4.88 -3.18 9.94
CA TRP A 54 -5.77 -4.09 9.22
C TRP A 54 -6.41 -5.09 10.17
N PHE A 55 -7.41 -5.81 9.67
CA PHE A 55 -7.92 -7.01 10.30
C PHE A 55 -7.47 -8.25 9.53
N MET A 56 -6.96 -9.24 10.24
CA MET A 56 -6.62 -10.56 9.73
C MET A 56 -7.38 -11.60 10.53
N ASN A 57 -8.31 -12.33 9.89
CA ASN A 57 -9.17 -13.31 10.57
C ASN A 57 -9.82 -12.70 11.83
N GLU A 58 -10.40 -11.50 11.69
CA GLU A 58 -11.08 -10.72 12.75
C GLU A 58 -10.17 -10.18 13.86
N LYS A 59 -8.87 -10.49 13.84
CA LYS A 59 -7.89 -9.88 14.75
C LYS A 59 -7.37 -8.57 14.16
N ARG A 60 -7.46 -7.48 14.91
CA ARG A 60 -6.84 -6.21 14.56
C ARG A 60 -5.32 -6.32 14.72
N GLU A 61 -4.61 -5.91 13.69
CA GLU A 61 -3.17 -5.73 13.68
C GLU A 61 -2.86 -4.28 13.34
N GLU A 62 -1.80 -3.75 13.94
CA GLU A 62 -1.36 -2.38 13.74
C GLU A 62 0.15 -2.34 13.91
N VAL A 63 0.85 -1.81 12.90
CA VAL A 63 2.31 -1.75 12.89
C VAL A 63 2.78 -0.40 12.36
N PRO A 64 3.69 0.29 13.08
CA PRO A 64 4.40 1.43 12.52
C PRO A 64 5.39 0.92 11.47
N LEU A 65 5.43 1.58 10.32
CA LEU A 65 6.31 1.21 9.21
C LEU A 65 7.20 2.37 8.80
N LYS A 66 8.45 2.00 8.52
CA LYS A 66 9.47 2.84 7.89
C LYS A 66 9.74 2.30 6.48
N GLY A 67 9.43 3.12 5.49
CA GLY A 67 9.64 2.85 4.07
C GLY A 67 10.92 3.48 3.55
N PHE A 68 11.85 2.68 3.01
CA PHE A 68 13.02 3.17 2.30
C PHE A 68 12.76 3.26 0.79
N LEU A 69 12.75 4.48 0.26
CA LEU A 69 12.44 4.80 -1.13
C LEU A 69 13.68 4.68 -2.03
N TYR A 70 13.61 3.83 -3.04
CA TYR A 70 14.67 3.70 -4.05
C TYR A 70 14.53 4.80 -5.11
N LYS A 71 15.05 6.00 -4.81
CA LYS A 71 14.96 7.15 -5.71
C LYS A 71 15.79 6.95 -6.98
N ASN A 72 15.15 7.12 -8.12
CA ASN A 72 15.81 7.18 -9.42
C ASN A 72 16.71 8.44 -9.47
N ARG A 73 17.99 8.26 -9.81
CA ARG A 73 18.97 9.36 -9.83
C ARG A 73 18.66 10.48 -10.83
N THR A 74 17.90 10.17 -11.88
CA THR A 74 17.58 11.13 -12.96
C THR A 74 16.27 11.86 -12.67
N THR A 75 15.22 11.15 -12.27
CA THR A 75 13.89 11.76 -12.08
C THR A 75 13.60 12.14 -10.63
N GLY A 76 14.39 11.67 -9.66
CA GLY A 76 14.14 11.80 -8.22
C GLY A 76 12.99 10.92 -7.70
N ARG A 77 12.21 10.31 -8.59
CA ARG A 77 11.02 9.50 -8.28
C ARG A 77 11.39 8.12 -7.78
N SER A 78 10.53 7.53 -6.94
CA SER A 78 10.68 6.16 -6.47
C SER A 78 9.36 5.40 -6.63
N ASN A 79 9.35 4.32 -7.41
CA ASN A 79 8.19 3.44 -7.52
C ASN A 79 8.35 2.13 -6.73
N ILE A 80 9.49 1.96 -6.04
CA ILE A 80 9.78 0.79 -5.19
C ILE A 80 10.19 1.30 -3.81
N MET A 81 9.72 0.60 -2.78
CA MET A 81 9.99 0.86 -1.38
C MET A 81 10.20 -0.43 -0.61
N SER A 82 11.26 -0.49 0.20
CA SER A 82 11.43 -1.55 1.21
C SER A 82 10.80 -1.11 2.52
N LEU A 83 10.00 -1.97 3.14
CA LEU A 83 9.28 -1.71 4.38
C LEU A 83 9.99 -2.38 5.55
N TYR A 84 10.11 -1.62 6.64
CA TYR A 84 10.70 -2.07 7.88
C TYR A 84 9.78 -1.75 9.06
N GLU A 85 9.69 -2.68 10.00
CA GLU A 85 9.04 -2.51 11.29
C GLU A 85 10.12 -2.16 12.33
N PRO A 86 9.89 -1.18 13.23
CA PRO A 86 10.83 -0.88 14.31
C PRO A 86 11.18 -2.13 15.14
N ASP A 87 12.48 -2.41 15.29
CA ASP A 87 12.97 -3.52 16.11
C ASP A 87 13.72 -2.98 17.32
N PHE A 88 13.02 -2.90 18.45
CA PHE A 88 13.58 -2.46 19.73
C PHE A 88 14.29 -3.58 20.51
N THR A 89 14.30 -4.81 19.97
CA THR A 89 14.69 -6.01 20.71
C THR A 89 16.01 -6.62 20.24
N SER A 90 16.42 -6.36 19.00
CA SER A 90 17.68 -6.92 18.51
C SER A 90 18.86 -6.04 18.90
N GLY A 91 19.85 -6.65 19.57
CA GLY A 91 21.19 -6.08 19.76
C GLY A 91 21.99 -5.93 18.45
N SER A 92 21.33 -5.97 17.30
CA SER A 92 21.93 -5.82 15.96
C SER A 92 21.95 -4.34 15.59
N LEU A 93 23.15 -3.79 15.35
CA LEU A 93 23.32 -2.40 14.92
C LEU A 93 22.53 -2.08 13.63
N ILE A 94 22.37 -3.05 12.73
CA ILE A 94 21.67 -2.86 11.45
C ILE A 94 20.15 -2.83 11.66
N SER A 95 19.62 -3.74 12.48
CA SER A 95 18.20 -3.73 12.85
C SER A 95 17.84 -2.51 13.69
N GLY A 96 18.77 -2.00 14.51
CA GLY A 96 18.57 -0.74 15.24
C GLY A 96 18.50 0.50 14.33
N LEU A 97 19.08 0.46 13.13
CA LEU A 97 19.11 1.59 12.17
C LEU A 97 17.88 1.63 11.24
N LEU A 98 17.44 0.47 10.74
CA LEU A 98 16.34 0.37 9.78
C LEU A 98 15.08 -0.32 10.33
N GLY A 99 15.24 -1.24 11.28
CA GLY A 99 14.19 -2.13 11.76
C GLY A 99 14.28 -3.53 11.16
N LYS A 100 13.29 -4.37 11.49
CA LYS A 100 13.10 -5.70 10.94
C LYS A 100 12.40 -5.60 9.58
N GLU A 101 12.90 -6.31 8.57
CA GLU A 101 12.29 -6.33 7.24
C GLU A 101 10.84 -6.82 7.30
N PHE A 102 9.92 -5.99 6.82
CA PHE A 102 8.49 -6.27 6.79
C PHE A 102 8.03 -6.77 5.40
N GLY A 103 8.59 -6.20 4.33
CA GLY A 103 8.30 -6.57 2.94
C GLY A 103 8.76 -5.52 1.94
N LEU A 104 8.36 -5.66 0.69
CA LEU A 104 8.66 -4.74 -0.41
C LEU A 104 7.37 -4.32 -1.11
N GLU A 105 7.24 -3.03 -1.42
CA GLU A 105 6.14 -2.48 -2.21
C GLU A 105 6.65 -1.87 -3.51
N GLN A 106 5.90 -2.12 -4.58
CA GLN A 106 6.09 -1.48 -5.86
C GLN A 106 4.79 -0.84 -6.30
N LEU A 107 4.79 0.47 -6.51
CA LEU A 107 3.69 1.19 -7.13
C LEU A 107 3.75 0.98 -8.64
N LEU A 108 2.76 0.26 -9.17
CA LEU A 108 2.68 -0.12 -10.58
C LEU A 108 1.92 0.92 -11.40
N TYR A 109 0.97 1.62 -10.77
CA TYR A 109 0.14 2.66 -11.39
C TYR A 109 -0.33 3.63 -10.31
N GLN A 110 -0.52 4.89 -10.69
CA GLN A 110 -1.26 5.88 -9.92
C GLN A 110 -2.06 6.77 -10.87
N SER A 111 -3.20 7.28 -10.41
CA SER A 111 -3.98 8.28 -11.13
C SER A 111 -3.26 9.63 -11.18
N ASP A 112 -3.67 10.51 -12.10
CA ASP A 112 -3.03 11.82 -12.30
C ASP A 112 -3.16 12.75 -11.08
N ASP A 113 -4.24 12.58 -10.30
CA ASP A 113 -4.50 13.26 -9.03
C ASP A 113 -3.93 12.51 -7.81
N ASN A 114 -3.27 11.38 -8.02
CA ASN A 114 -2.69 10.49 -7.01
C ASN A 114 -3.70 9.85 -6.04
N SER A 115 -5.00 10.11 -6.18
CA SER A 115 -6.03 9.62 -5.26
C SER A 115 -6.22 8.10 -5.31
N CYS A 116 -5.68 7.44 -6.33
CA CYS A 116 -5.86 6.03 -6.58
C CYS A 116 -4.57 5.41 -7.14
N GLY A 117 -4.22 4.20 -6.67
CA GLY A 117 -2.99 3.52 -7.06
C GLY A 117 -3.08 2.00 -7.03
N VAL A 118 -2.22 1.34 -7.80
CA VAL A 118 -2.08 -0.12 -7.82
C VAL A 118 -0.72 -0.50 -7.28
N VAL A 119 -0.68 -1.18 -6.14
CA VAL A 119 0.53 -1.55 -5.43
C VAL A 119 0.73 -3.06 -5.49
N LYS A 120 1.94 -3.50 -5.79
CA LYS A 120 2.38 -4.88 -5.62
C LYS A 120 3.17 -5.00 -4.32
N PHE A 121 2.69 -5.81 -3.40
CA PHE A 121 3.36 -6.15 -2.15
C PHE A 121 4.00 -7.54 -2.25
N LEU A 122 5.24 -7.65 -1.79
CA LEU A 122 5.99 -8.89 -1.70
C LEU A 122 6.52 -9.08 -0.28
N LYS A 123 6.31 -10.26 0.29
CA LYS A 123 6.88 -10.67 1.57
C LYS A 123 7.24 -12.14 1.51
N GLN A 124 8.54 -12.45 1.45
CA GLN A 124 9.02 -13.82 1.27
C GLN A 124 8.35 -14.50 0.05
N LYS A 125 7.53 -15.53 0.27
CA LYS A 125 6.77 -16.23 -0.79
C LYS A 125 5.35 -15.68 -1.00
N PHE A 126 4.93 -14.70 -0.21
CA PHE A 126 3.63 -14.05 -0.31
C PHE A 126 3.69 -12.88 -1.29
N ILE A 127 2.77 -12.88 -2.26
CA ILE A 127 2.57 -11.80 -3.22
C ILE A 127 1.12 -11.34 -3.14
N ARG A 128 0.91 -10.04 -3.10
CA ARG A 128 -0.40 -9.41 -3.10
C ARG A 128 -0.40 -8.21 -4.04
N TYR A 129 -1.50 -8.02 -4.76
CA TYR A 129 -1.78 -6.78 -5.49
C TYR A 129 -2.87 -6.05 -4.75
N ASP A 130 -2.71 -4.75 -4.55
CA ASP A 130 -3.63 -3.88 -3.83
C ASP A 130 -4.07 -2.73 -4.75
N LEU A 131 -5.38 -2.54 -4.89
CA LEU A 131 -5.98 -1.31 -5.39
C LEU A 131 -6.21 -0.39 -4.19
N ARG A 132 -5.46 0.70 -4.10
CA ARG A 132 -5.49 1.66 -2.98
C ARG A 132 -6.13 2.96 -3.40
N VAL A 133 -6.89 3.57 -2.50
CA VAL A 133 -7.68 4.78 -2.74
C VAL A 133 -7.59 5.69 -1.52
N TRP A 134 -7.43 6.99 -1.74
CA TRP A 134 -7.49 7.99 -0.67
C TRP A 134 -8.90 8.11 -0.11
N ASN A 135 -8.99 8.46 1.18
CA ASN A 135 -10.22 8.43 1.96
C ASN A 135 -11.39 9.18 1.30
N CYS A 136 -11.15 10.35 0.73
CA CYS A 136 -12.18 11.18 0.12
C CYS A 136 -12.64 10.70 -1.24
N SER A 137 -11.79 9.95 -1.93
CA SER A 137 -12.16 9.31 -3.20
C SER A 137 -13.01 8.05 -2.99
N LEU A 138 -13.14 7.53 -1.77
CA LEU A 138 -13.98 6.36 -1.48
C LEU A 138 -15.47 6.60 -1.72
N GLN A 139 -15.95 7.85 -1.65
CA GLN A 139 -17.36 8.17 -1.88
C GLN A 139 -17.77 7.87 -3.33
N VAL A 140 -16.86 8.13 -4.28
CA VAL A 140 -17.06 7.88 -5.71
C VAL A 140 -16.51 6.50 -6.11
N GLY A 141 -15.51 6.00 -5.39
CA GLY A 141 -14.81 4.75 -5.66
C GLY A 141 -13.50 4.96 -6.42
N PRO A 142 -12.73 3.88 -6.66
CA PRO A 142 -11.48 3.94 -7.40
C PRO A 142 -11.70 4.42 -8.84
N HIS A 143 -10.74 5.21 -9.36
CA HIS A 143 -10.74 5.61 -10.76
C HIS A 143 -10.75 4.39 -11.70
N GLU A 144 -11.51 4.49 -12.79
CA GLU A 144 -11.66 3.42 -13.78
C GLU A 144 -10.30 2.92 -14.29
N ASN A 145 -9.36 3.84 -14.54
CA ASN A 145 -8.02 3.49 -14.97
C ASN A 145 -7.25 2.65 -13.95
N CYS A 146 -7.40 2.90 -12.65
CA CYS A 146 -6.77 2.05 -11.63
C CYS A 146 -7.40 0.66 -11.61
N THR A 147 -8.73 0.58 -11.66
CA THR A 147 -9.46 -0.69 -11.65
C THR A 147 -9.07 -1.54 -12.86
N ASN A 148 -8.99 -0.92 -14.04
CA ASN A 148 -8.53 -1.55 -15.27
C ASN A 148 -7.07 -2.02 -15.17
N TYR A 149 -6.18 -1.19 -14.59
CA TYR A 149 -4.78 -1.56 -14.40
C TYR A 149 -4.62 -2.71 -13.39
N PHE A 150 -5.37 -2.68 -12.29
CA PHE A 150 -5.37 -3.73 -11.27
C PHE A 150 -5.76 -5.08 -11.89
N ALA A 151 -6.88 -5.14 -12.61
CA ALA A 151 -7.33 -6.36 -13.29
C ALA A 151 -6.28 -6.87 -14.30
N GLN A 152 -5.64 -5.97 -15.06
CA GLN A 152 -4.55 -6.35 -15.96
C GLN A 152 -3.33 -6.90 -15.22
N ALA A 153 -2.95 -6.28 -14.10
CA ALA A 153 -1.82 -6.72 -13.29
C ALA A 153 -2.05 -8.11 -12.67
N VAL A 154 -3.26 -8.36 -12.17
CA VAL A 154 -3.69 -9.67 -11.63
C VAL A 154 -3.71 -10.72 -12.74
N LYS A 155 -4.34 -10.43 -13.88
CA LYS A 155 -4.35 -11.33 -15.06
C LYS A 155 -2.94 -11.66 -15.56
N LYS A 156 -2.03 -10.68 -15.58
CA LYS A 156 -0.62 -10.88 -15.94
C LYS A 156 0.11 -11.78 -14.93
N HIS A 157 -0.37 -11.87 -13.69
CA HIS A 157 0.19 -12.76 -12.67
C HIS A 157 -0.27 -14.22 -12.82
N GLU A 158 -1.44 -14.49 -13.43
CA GLU A 158 -2.03 -15.84 -13.51
C GLU A 158 -1.08 -16.90 -14.10
N LYS A 159 -0.13 -16.49 -14.96
CA LYS A 159 0.94 -17.37 -15.47
C LYS A 159 1.88 -17.95 -14.41
N TYR A 160 1.92 -17.37 -13.20
CA TYR A 160 2.76 -17.79 -12.09
C TYR A 160 1.96 -18.46 -10.96
N GLY A 161 0.64 -18.36 -10.99
CA GLY A 161 -0.25 -18.85 -9.95
C GLY A 161 -1.56 -18.08 -9.94
N LYS A 162 -2.62 -18.73 -9.47
CA LYS A 162 -3.93 -18.10 -9.32
C LYS A 162 -3.94 -17.22 -8.07
N LEU A 163 -4.45 -16.01 -8.20
CA LEU A 163 -4.78 -15.12 -7.08
C LEU A 163 -6.30 -14.99 -7.01
N ASN A 164 -6.82 -14.82 -5.80
CA ASN A 164 -8.24 -14.56 -5.58
C ASN A 164 -8.42 -13.08 -5.26
N GLU A 165 -9.25 -12.40 -6.05
CA GLU A 165 -9.64 -11.02 -5.78
C GLU A 165 -10.64 -10.98 -4.61
N ARG A 166 -10.42 -10.05 -3.69
CA ARG A 166 -11.24 -9.87 -2.48
C ARG A 166 -11.42 -8.39 -2.21
N LYS A 167 -12.66 -8.00 -1.90
CA LYS A 167 -12.97 -6.66 -1.42
C LYS A 167 -12.42 -6.55 0.01
N VAL A 168 -11.54 -5.58 0.23
CA VAL A 168 -10.87 -5.37 1.53
C VAL A 168 -11.52 -4.23 2.31
N TYR A 169 -11.97 -3.20 1.59
CA TYR A 169 -12.66 -2.06 2.19
C TYR A 169 -14.19 -2.25 2.18
N GLU A 170 -14.81 -1.96 3.32
CA GLU A 170 -16.24 -1.77 3.49
C GLU A 170 -16.50 -0.50 4.32
N PRO A 171 -17.64 0.19 4.16
CA PRO A 171 -17.92 1.41 4.94
C PRO A 171 -17.82 1.25 6.47
N LYS A 172 -18.05 0.04 6.99
CA LYS A 172 -17.89 -0.27 8.42
C LYS A 172 -16.43 -0.14 8.92
N CYS A 173 -15.45 -0.19 8.02
CA CYS A 173 -14.03 -0.04 8.35
C CYS A 173 -13.72 1.32 8.98
N HIS A 174 -14.42 2.39 8.57
CA HIS A 174 -14.34 3.69 9.24
C HIS A 174 -14.72 3.57 10.70
N ALA A 175 -15.87 2.98 11.03
CA ALA A 175 -16.29 2.85 12.43
C ALA A 175 -15.33 1.98 13.27
N LEU A 176 -14.72 0.95 12.67
CA LEU A 176 -13.84 0.01 13.37
C LEU A 176 -12.44 0.55 13.64
N LEU A 177 -11.90 1.33 12.71
CA LEU A 177 -10.53 1.83 12.80
C LEU A 177 -10.45 3.32 13.08
N TRP A 178 -11.48 4.11 12.76
CA TRP A 178 -11.46 5.57 12.97
C TRP A 178 -12.84 6.29 12.95
N PRO A 179 -13.40 6.63 14.13
CA PRO A 179 -14.73 7.24 14.23
C PRO A 179 -14.88 8.68 13.70
N THR A 180 -13.80 9.45 13.53
CA THR A 180 -13.90 10.90 13.22
C THR A 180 -12.77 11.41 12.34
N GLU A 181 -13.08 11.70 11.07
CA GLU A 181 -12.82 12.96 10.37
C GLU A 181 -13.28 12.82 8.92
N GLY A 182 -14.08 13.79 8.47
CA GLY A 182 -14.62 13.85 7.12
C GLY A 182 -13.64 14.48 6.13
N CYS A 183 -14.03 14.48 4.86
CA CYS A 183 -13.35 15.25 3.83
C CYS A 183 -13.53 16.74 4.09
N GLN A 184 -12.43 17.45 4.30
CA GLN A 184 -12.41 18.91 4.29
C GLN A 184 -12.04 19.41 2.89
#